data_AF-A0A800F9Q7-F1
#
_entry.id   AF-A0A800F9Q7-F1
#
_cell.length_a   1.000
_cell.length_b   1.000
_cell.length_c   1.000
_cell.angle_alpha   90.00
_cell.angle_beta   90.00
_cell.angle_gamma   90.00
#
_symmetry.space_group_name_H-M   'P 1'
#
loop_
_entity.id
_entity.type
_entity.pdbx_description
1 polymer ?
#
loop_
_entity_poly.entity_id
_entity_poly.type
_entity_poly.pdbx_seq_one_letter_code
_entity_poly.pdbx_strand_id
1 'polypeptide(L)'
;MDLTKRIDRDELEIMGVRGGLPRCSQSRGEGCILSKNDGVSFYGTMTTIAESPVRPGILWVGTDDGNIQVSQDDNRSWTEVSRNIRGGGESCWVSRVEASYFDAASAYVSLDCHRSNDLRPYVYVTRDFGATWESLTSDLPSFGNVNVVRQDPRNSQVLYAGTEFGFYVTLDEGESWKRFMTGLPTVRVDDIVVHPRDGDLVLGTHGRGALVMDDITPLQQLTADVLASDEHLFAPRNAVLWRVDARLARGVTGVKNFYGRNPEPGTAIHYYLREPARGSVRLTVSDAVTGEVFRDLESTGEPGMNRVQWDLRGNQPPVTSRAAGRGRPPQAPLAVAGSYRVTLTVNGREHSRVVVVQEDLWMDQR
;
A
#
# COMPACT_ATOMS: atom_id res chain seq x y z
N MET A 1 35.80 13.54 4.39
CA MET A 1 34.54 13.84 5.10
C MET A 1 33.35 13.51 4.21
N ASP A 2 32.30 12.90 4.76
CA ASP A 2 31.02 12.75 4.04
C ASP A 2 30.30 14.10 3.87
N LEU A 3 29.29 14.13 3.00
CA LEU A 3 28.58 15.37 2.65
C LEU A 3 27.41 15.68 3.60
N THR A 4 26.93 14.67 4.33
CA THR A 4 25.73 14.74 5.18
C THR A 4 26.07 15.14 6.62
N LYS A 5 27.07 14.52 7.24
CA LYS A 5 27.43 14.71 8.66
C LYS A 5 28.83 15.27 8.88
N ARG A 6 29.59 15.46 7.81
CA ARG A 6 31.03 15.82 7.80
C ARG A 6 31.90 14.83 8.57
N ILE A 7 31.53 13.55 8.59
CA ILE A 7 32.28 12.49 9.27
C ILE A 7 33.55 12.17 8.48
N ASP A 8 34.70 12.14 9.16
CA ASP A 8 35.94 11.66 8.56
C ASP A 8 36.02 10.13 8.60
N ARG A 9 36.11 9.49 7.43
CA ARG A 9 36.16 8.03 7.31
C ARG A 9 37.49 7.45 7.79
N ASP A 10 38.56 8.24 7.77
CA ASP A 10 39.86 7.78 8.26
C ASP A 10 39.86 7.60 9.80
N GLU A 11 38.92 8.27 10.50
CA GLU A 11 38.71 8.14 11.94
C GLU A 11 37.77 6.98 12.31
N LEU A 12 36.97 6.48 11.36
CA LEU A 12 36.03 5.38 11.59
C LEU A 12 36.74 4.03 11.75
N GLU A 13 36.19 3.20 12.62
CA GLU A 13 36.67 1.85 12.86
C GLU A 13 35.75 0.82 12.19
N ILE A 14 36.35 -0.08 11.41
CA ILE A 14 35.67 -1.19 10.74
C ILE A 14 36.27 -2.48 11.30
N MET A 15 35.47 -3.25 12.06
CA MET A 15 35.88 -4.54 12.62
C MET A 15 37.18 -4.48 13.44
N GLY A 16 37.39 -3.46 14.29
CA GLY A 16 38.63 -3.33 15.06
C GLY A 16 39.73 -2.49 14.40
N VAL A 17 39.53 -2.04 13.15
CA VAL A 17 40.59 -1.48 12.30
C VAL A 17 40.20 -0.08 11.83
N ARG A 18 41.04 0.92 12.10
CA ARG A 18 40.81 2.30 11.64
C ARG A 18 40.95 2.43 10.12
N GLY A 19 40.02 3.16 9.49
CA GLY A 19 40.01 3.43 8.04
C GLY A 19 41.24 4.20 7.54
N GLY A 20 41.86 5.00 8.41
CA GLY A 20 43.06 5.78 8.10
C GLY A 20 44.32 4.95 7.83
N LEU A 21 44.34 3.66 8.18
CA LEU A 21 45.49 2.79 7.93
C LEU A 21 45.79 2.64 6.42
N PRO A 22 47.07 2.41 6.06
CA PRO A 22 47.43 2.11 4.68
C PRO A 22 46.87 0.76 4.24
N ARG A 23 46.66 0.58 2.94
CA ARG A 23 46.28 -0.73 2.39
C ARG A 23 47.40 -1.74 2.64
N CYS A 24 47.05 -2.95 3.05
CA CYS A 24 48.04 -3.98 3.33
C CYS A 24 48.96 -4.23 2.14
N SER A 25 50.27 -4.21 2.41
CA SER A 25 51.34 -4.56 1.47
C SER A 25 51.94 -5.92 1.85
N GLN A 26 52.93 -6.42 1.09
CA GLN A 26 53.60 -7.69 1.41
C GLN A 26 54.49 -7.61 2.67
N SER A 27 54.70 -6.41 3.22
CA SER A 27 55.49 -6.17 4.43
C SER A 27 54.73 -6.64 5.67
N ARG A 28 55.29 -7.60 6.41
CA ARG A 28 54.69 -8.11 7.66
C ARG A 28 55.06 -7.19 8.84
N GLY A 29 54.09 -6.85 9.69
CA GLY A 29 54.31 -6.19 10.99
C GLY A 29 53.81 -4.74 11.12
N GLU A 30 53.38 -4.11 10.02
CA GLU A 30 52.74 -2.79 10.06
C GLU A 30 51.21 -2.93 10.14
N GLY A 31 50.57 -2.09 10.97
CA GLY A 31 49.11 -2.01 11.00
C GLY A 31 48.58 -1.56 9.64
N CYS A 32 47.71 -2.36 9.04
CA CYS A 32 47.20 -2.11 7.69
C CYS A 32 45.73 -2.55 7.58
N ILE A 33 45.05 -2.07 6.55
CA ILE A 33 43.69 -2.45 6.21
C ILE A 33 43.69 -3.22 4.88
N LEU A 34 43.14 -4.44 4.85
CA LEU A 34 43.11 -5.28 3.64
C LEU A 34 42.30 -4.63 2.50
N SER A 35 41.23 -3.97 2.91
CA SER A 35 40.11 -3.57 2.07
C SER A 35 39.78 -2.09 2.29
N LYS A 36 40.79 -1.21 2.11
CA LYS A 36 40.57 0.25 2.17
C LYS A 36 39.55 0.64 1.09
N ASN A 37 38.39 1.12 1.52
CA ASN A 37 37.24 1.50 0.67
C ASN A 37 36.56 0.34 -0.10
N ASP A 38 36.81 -0.91 0.28
CA ASP A 38 36.09 -2.07 -0.29
C ASP A 38 34.71 -2.20 0.37
N GLY A 39 33.65 -2.40 -0.42
CA GLY A 39 32.25 -2.32 0.02
C GLY A 39 31.52 -1.08 -0.50
N VAL A 40 30.68 -0.44 0.32
CA VAL A 40 29.95 0.77 -0.10
C VAL A 40 30.96 1.92 -0.21
N SER A 41 31.31 2.26 -1.46
CA SER A 41 32.31 3.30 -1.74
C SER A 41 31.84 4.70 -1.34
N PHE A 42 30.53 4.89 -1.21
CA PHE A 42 29.84 6.13 -0.83
C PHE A 42 29.19 5.99 0.56
N TYR A 43 29.26 7.02 1.38
CA TYR A 43 28.67 7.08 2.73
C TYR A 43 27.97 8.44 2.86
N GLY A 44 26.79 8.48 3.48
CA GLY A 44 25.91 9.65 3.42
C GLY A 44 25.17 9.74 2.09
N THR A 45 24.75 8.61 1.53
CA THR A 45 24.01 8.55 0.26
C THR A 45 22.54 8.83 0.52
N MET A 46 21.91 9.65 -0.32
CA MET A 46 20.46 9.81 -0.32
C MET A 46 19.76 8.51 -0.73
N THR A 47 18.87 8.03 0.10
CA THR A 47 18.14 6.76 -0.07
C THR A 47 16.67 6.97 -0.40
N THR A 48 16.13 8.13 -0.02
CA THR A 48 14.72 8.48 -0.23
C THR A 48 14.59 9.99 -0.41
N ILE A 49 13.66 10.38 -1.26
CA ILE A 49 13.23 11.77 -1.46
C ILE A 49 11.72 11.77 -1.62
N ALA A 50 11.04 12.74 -1.02
CA ALA A 50 9.61 12.93 -1.17
C ALA A 50 9.29 14.42 -1.29
N GLU A 51 8.52 14.80 -2.31
CA GLU A 51 7.89 16.12 -2.38
C GLU A 51 6.51 16.05 -1.75
N SER A 52 6.10 17.12 -1.06
CA SER A 52 4.74 17.20 -0.53
C SER A 52 3.71 17.25 -1.67
N PRO A 53 2.73 16.32 -1.70
CA PRO A 53 1.62 16.39 -2.65
C PRO A 53 0.63 17.53 -2.33
N VAL A 54 0.70 18.10 -1.12
CA VAL A 54 -0.18 19.18 -0.66
C VAL A 54 0.34 20.56 -1.08
N ARG A 55 1.65 20.76 -1.05
CA ARG A 55 2.28 22.04 -1.41
C ARG A 55 3.63 21.81 -2.10
N PRO A 56 3.75 22.13 -3.39
CA PRO A 56 5.01 22.05 -4.13
C PRO A 56 6.14 22.85 -3.47
N GLY A 57 7.37 22.39 -3.67
CA GLY A 57 8.58 23.03 -3.12
C GLY A 57 8.90 22.67 -1.66
N ILE A 58 8.05 21.87 -1.00
CA ILE A 58 8.43 21.18 0.23
C ILE A 58 9.03 19.83 -0.13
N LEU A 59 10.30 19.64 0.20
CA LEU A 59 11.06 18.45 -0.13
C LEU A 59 11.64 17.84 1.14
N TRP A 60 11.52 16.53 1.25
CA TRP A 60 12.09 15.74 2.33
C TRP A 60 13.11 14.77 1.76
N VAL A 61 14.24 14.62 2.45
CA VAL A 61 15.32 13.71 2.07
C VAL A 61 15.75 12.88 3.26
N GLY A 62 16.02 11.61 3.02
CA GLY A 62 16.63 10.68 3.98
C GLY A 62 17.85 9.99 3.38
N THR A 63 18.81 9.63 4.23
CA THR A 63 20.09 9.06 3.81
C THR A 63 20.43 7.75 4.54
N ASP A 64 21.42 7.02 4.04
CA ASP A 64 21.88 5.74 4.61
C ASP A 64 22.58 5.88 5.97
N ASP A 65 23.06 7.07 6.33
CA ASP A 65 23.68 7.40 7.61
C ASP A 65 22.70 7.97 8.64
N GLY A 66 21.40 8.09 8.33
CA GLY A 66 20.37 8.56 9.26
C GLY A 66 20.12 10.06 9.26
N ASN A 67 20.68 10.80 8.30
CA ASN A 67 20.34 12.22 8.13
C ASN A 67 18.95 12.35 7.51
N ILE A 68 18.12 13.22 8.08
CA ILE A 68 16.82 13.61 7.53
C ILE A 68 16.84 15.13 7.39
N GLN A 69 16.52 15.62 6.20
CA GLN A 69 16.46 17.06 5.92
C GLN A 69 15.15 17.44 5.27
N VAL A 70 14.72 18.68 5.54
CA VAL A 70 13.57 19.31 4.91
C VAL A 70 13.98 20.63 4.24
N SER A 71 13.49 20.83 3.02
CA SER A 71 13.49 22.10 2.31
C SER A 71 12.04 22.58 2.24
N GLN A 72 11.81 23.88 2.46
CA GLN A 72 10.48 24.49 2.33
C GLN A 72 10.43 25.58 1.24
N ASP A 73 11.52 25.73 0.48
CA ASP A 73 11.75 26.83 -0.46
C ASP A 73 12.26 26.36 -1.83
N ASP A 74 11.78 25.20 -2.29
CA ASP A 74 12.12 24.61 -3.58
C ASP A 74 13.62 24.38 -3.75
N ASN A 75 14.21 23.61 -2.81
CA ASN A 75 15.61 23.17 -2.71
C ASN A 75 16.67 24.25 -2.46
N ARG A 76 16.29 25.51 -2.23
CA ARG A 76 17.23 26.61 -2.01
C ARG A 76 17.94 26.52 -0.67
N SER A 77 17.26 26.03 0.36
CA SER A 77 17.84 25.79 1.67
C SER A 77 17.31 24.50 2.31
N TRP A 78 18.14 23.87 3.13
CA TRP A 78 17.85 22.61 3.79
C TRP A 78 18.10 22.70 5.29
N THR A 79 17.19 22.13 6.08
CA THR A 79 17.29 22.05 7.54
C THR A 79 17.40 20.58 7.94
N GLU A 80 18.47 20.23 8.66
CA GLU A 80 18.62 18.90 9.28
C GLU A 80 17.69 18.76 10.49
N VAL A 81 16.88 17.71 10.50
CA VAL A 81 15.82 17.48 11.50
C VAL A 81 15.89 16.12 12.18
N SER A 82 16.79 15.22 11.75
CA SER A 82 16.94 13.88 12.36
C SER A 82 17.45 13.91 13.80
N ARG A 83 18.18 14.96 14.20
CA ARG A 83 18.67 15.14 15.59
C ARG A 83 17.54 15.28 16.63
N ASN A 84 16.34 15.63 16.17
CA ASN A 84 15.16 15.75 17.02
C ASN A 84 14.48 14.40 17.27
N ILE A 85 14.88 13.32 16.59
CA ILE A 85 14.34 11.98 16.77
C ILE A 85 15.00 11.30 17.97
N ARG A 86 14.20 10.97 18.98
CA ARG A 86 14.66 10.17 20.12
C ARG A 86 14.65 8.68 19.78
N GLY A 87 15.76 8.00 20.07
CA GLY A 87 15.85 6.54 20.00
C GLY A 87 16.26 5.94 18.65
N GLY A 88 16.59 6.76 17.63
CA GLY A 88 16.99 6.22 16.31
C GLY A 88 17.72 7.16 15.32
N GLY A 89 18.02 8.41 15.65
CA GLY A 89 18.35 9.44 14.65
C GLY A 89 19.81 9.56 14.15
N GLU A 90 20.79 8.84 14.69
CA GLU A 90 22.21 9.19 14.42
C GLU A 90 23.02 8.17 13.62
N SER A 91 22.55 6.94 13.45
CA SER A 91 23.26 5.92 12.64
C SER A 91 22.37 4.91 11.94
N CYS A 92 21.04 5.03 12.05
CA CYS A 92 20.11 4.13 11.40
C CYS A 92 19.81 4.60 9.98
N TRP A 93 19.70 3.66 9.06
CA TRP A 93 19.38 3.97 7.67
C TRP A 93 17.98 4.55 7.56
N VAL A 94 17.79 5.70 6.91
CA VAL A 94 16.43 6.22 6.63
C VAL A 94 15.83 5.38 5.50
N SER A 95 14.97 4.43 5.84
CA SER A 95 14.43 3.47 4.89
C SER A 95 13.30 4.09 4.05
N ARG A 96 12.53 5.01 4.63
CA ARG A 96 11.54 5.82 3.91
C ARG A 96 11.33 7.17 4.57
N VAL A 97 11.11 8.19 3.75
CA VAL A 97 10.41 9.41 4.13
C VAL A 97 9.20 9.54 3.21
N GLU A 98 8.01 9.73 3.78
CA GLU A 98 6.74 9.92 3.09
C GLU A 98 6.15 11.26 3.52
N ALA A 99 6.01 12.19 2.58
CA ALA A 99 5.30 13.44 2.85
C ALA A 99 3.79 13.16 2.94
N SER A 100 3.11 13.79 3.89
CA SER A 100 1.67 13.58 4.09
C SER A 100 0.84 14.04 2.89
N TYR A 101 -0.21 13.29 2.56
CA TYR A 101 -1.21 13.63 1.54
C TYR A 101 -2.23 14.66 2.02
N PHE A 102 -2.25 14.98 3.32
CA PHE A 102 -3.28 15.81 3.95
C PHE A 102 -2.75 17.07 4.62
N ASP A 103 -1.46 17.08 4.99
CA ASP A 103 -0.85 18.22 5.68
C ASP A 103 0.57 18.48 5.18
N ALA A 104 0.84 19.73 4.81
CA ALA A 104 2.12 20.15 4.25
C ALA A 104 3.27 20.11 5.28
N ALA A 105 2.96 20.25 6.57
CA ALA A 105 3.95 20.22 7.65
C ALA A 105 4.27 18.81 8.14
N SER A 106 3.49 17.81 7.72
CA SER A 106 3.59 16.44 8.21
C SER A 106 4.38 15.52 7.28
N ALA A 107 5.19 14.66 7.88
CA ALA A 107 5.89 13.59 7.19
C ALA A 107 6.04 12.36 8.09
N TYR A 108 5.99 11.18 7.48
CA TYR A 108 6.20 9.91 8.13
C TYR A 108 7.58 9.37 7.74
N VAL A 109 8.28 8.77 8.70
CA VAL A 109 9.63 8.24 8.49
C VAL A 109 9.74 6.84 9.06
N SER A 110 10.35 5.93 8.32
CA SER A 110 10.81 4.64 8.85
C SER A 110 12.33 4.58 8.90
N LEU A 111 12.86 4.02 9.99
CA LEU A 111 14.29 3.84 10.19
C LEU A 111 14.64 2.35 10.25
N ASP A 112 15.75 2.00 9.63
CA ASP A 112 16.27 0.64 9.56
C ASP A 112 17.66 0.56 10.21
N CYS A 113 17.70 0.04 11.43
CA CYS A 113 18.91 -0.08 12.22
C CYS A 113 19.56 -1.47 12.15
N HIS A 114 19.08 -2.39 11.28
CA HIS A 114 19.53 -3.80 11.33
C HIS A 114 21.04 -3.96 11.09
N ARG A 115 21.64 -3.05 10.31
CA ARG A 115 23.08 -3.00 10.01
C ARG A 115 23.93 -2.69 11.24
N SER A 116 23.31 -2.15 12.29
CA SER A 116 23.92 -1.89 13.60
C SER A 116 23.51 -2.93 14.64
N ASN A 117 23.02 -4.10 14.22
CA ASN A 117 22.53 -5.17 15.10
C ASN A 117 21.33 -4.74 15.98
N ASP A 118 20.53 -3.79 15.51
CA ASP A 118 19.25 -3.41 16.13
C ASP A 118 18.11 -3.71 15.17
N LEU A 119 17.30 -4.71 15.52
CA LEU A 119 16.21 -5.24 14.71
C LEU A 119 14.83 -4.76 15.16
N ARG A 120 14.79 -3.73 16.02
CA ARG A 120 13.53 -3.12 16.46
C ARG A 120 12.88 -2.31 15.33
N PRO A 121 11.54 -2.24 15.28
CA PRO A 121 10.84 -1.38 14.34
C PRO A 121 10.87 0.09 14.79
N TYR A 122 11.11 0.98 13.84
CA TYR A 122 11.11 2.43 14.06
C TYR A 122 10.26 3.11 12.99
N VAL A 123 9.15 3.69 13.44
CA VAL A 123 8.27 4.53 12.62
C VAL A 123 8.02 5.81 13.39
N TYR A 124 8.13 6.96 12.71
CA TYR A 124 7.92 8.27 13.31
C TYR A 124 7.03 9.14 12.43
N VAL A 125 6.37 10.10 13.05
CA VAL A 125 5.67 11.20 12.37
C VAL A 125 6.15 12.52 12.93
N THR A 126 6.25 13.52 12.05
CA THR A 126 6.33 14.92 12.43
C THR A 126 5.10 15.65 11.89
N ARG A 127 4.74 16.77 12.52
CA ARG A 127 3.63 17.66 12.11
C ARG A 127 4.04 19.13 12.06
N ASP A 128 5.33 19.38 12.15
CA ASP A 128 5.91 20.70 12.32
C ASP A 128 7.24 20.85 11.57
N PHE A 129 7.32 20.24 10.38
CA PHE A 129 8.52 20.24 9.55
C PHE A 129 9.75 19.66 10.25
N GLY A 130 9.57 18.65 11.10
CA GLY A 130 10.66 17.91 11.75
C GLY A 130 11.21 18.58 13.01
N ALA A 131 10.56 19.64 13.51
CA ALA A 131 10.94 20.25 14.78
C ALA A 131 10.66 19.29 15.95
N THR A 132 9.58 18.51 15.88
CA THR A 132 9.27 17.42 16.80
C THR A 132 8.91 16.14 16.05
N TRP A 133 9.18 15.01 16.70
CA TRP A 133 8.89 13.68 16.18
C TRP A 133 8.21 12.83 17.25
N GLU A 134 7.12 12.18 16.85
CA GLU A 134 6.36 11.22 17.63
C GLU A 134 6.61 9.81 17.09
N SER A 135 6.80 8.83 17.99
CA SER A 135 6.95 7.44 17.58
C SER A 135 5.59 6.82 17.31
N LEU A 136 5.44 6.21 16.14
CA LEU A 136 4.29 5.43 15.73
C LEU A 136 4.56 3.92 15.81
N THR A 137 5.64 3.49 16.48
CA THR A 137 5.96 2.06 16.58
C THR A 137 4.87 1.27 17.33
N SER A 138 4.29 1.86 18.39
CA SER A 138 3.21 1.30 19.22
C SER A 138 3.34 -0.22 19.48
N ASP A 139 2.37 -1.03 19.03
CA ASP A 139 2.26 -2.48 19.21
C ASP A 139 2.82 -3.30 18.03
N LEU A 140 3.61 -2.69 17.13
CA LEU A 140 4.39 -3.46 16.16
C LEU A 140 5.28 -4.48 16.89
N PRO A 141 5.51 -5.67 16.31
CA PRO A 141 6.36 -6.68 16.96
C PRO A 141 7.74 -6.11 17.29
N SER A 142 8.26 -6.43 18.47
CA SER A 142 9.55 -5.91 18.96
C SER A 142 10.78 -6.30 18.12
N PHE A 143 10.57 -7.11 17.08
CA PHE A 143 11.58 -7.59 16.16
C PHE A 143 11.04 -7.61 14.72
N GLY A 144 11.87 -7.15 13.78
CA GLY A 144 11.54 -6.98 12.37
C GLY A 144 11.58 -5.49 12.02
N ASN A 145 12.72 -5.03 11.51
CA ASN A 145 12.92 -3.65 11.08
C ASN A 145 11.87 -3.24 10.04
N VAL A 146 11.57 -1.93 9.99
CA VAL A 146 10.61 -1.35 9.04
C VAL A 146 11.37 -0.85 7.82
N ASN A 147 11.02 -1.36 6.64
CA ASN A 147 11.63 -0.96 5.37
C ASN A 147 10.87 0.18 4.71
N VAL A 148 9.57 0.28 4.96
CA VAL A 148 8.72 1.28 4.33
C VAL A 148 7.51 1.60 5.21
N VAL A 149 7.22 2.89 5.33
CA VAL A 149 5.92 3.40 5.80
C VAL A 149 5.28 4.22 4.69
N ARG A 150 3.96 4.07 4.49
CA ARG A 150 3.16 4.88 3.55
C ARG A 150 1.87 5.33 4.22
N GLN A 151 1.44 6.54 3.93
CA GLN A 151 0.09 7.01 4.27
C GLN A 151 -0.87 6.68 3.13
N ASP A 152 -2.10 6.29 3.45
CA ASP A 152 -3.14 6.16 2.43
C ASP A 152 -3.52 7.53 1.87
N PRO A 153 -3.54 7.75 0.55
CA PRO A 153 -3.82 9.05 -0.03
C PRO A 153 -5.28 9.51 0.08
N ARG A 154 -6.20 8.65 0.54
CA ARG A 154 -7.64 8.96 0.67
C ARG A 154 -8.13 8.93 2.12
N ASN A 155 -7.36 8.36 3.05
CA ASN A 155 -7.69 8.35 4.47
C ASN A 155 -6.46 8.61 5.36
N SER A 156 -6.41 9.78 5.98
CA SER A 156 -5.31 10.19 6.87
C SER A 156 -5.05 9.27 8.06
N GLN A 157 -6.05 8.49 8.48
CA GLN A 157 -5.94 7.56 9.62
C GLN A 157 -5.33 6.21 9.23
N VAL A 158 -5.20 5.94 7.93
CA VAL A 158 -4.70 4.65 7.44
C VAL A 158 -3.23 4.78 7.05
N LEU A 159 -2.37 4.02 7.72
CA LEU A 159 -0.97 3.88 7.37
C LEU A 159 -0.63 2.40 7.10
N TYR A 160 0.37 2.20 6.24
CA TYR A 160 0.88 0.91 5.85
C TYR A 160 2.34 0.79 6.26
N ALA A 161 2.72 -0.31 6.91
CA ALA A 161 4.10 -0.60 7.28
C ALA A 161 4.56 -1.94 6.70
N GLY A 162 5.61 -1.89 5.89
CA GLY A 162 6.32 -3.05 5.38
C GLY A 162 7.53 -3.36 6.26
N THR A 163 7.57 -4.56 6.82
CA THR A 163 8.64 -4.98 7.73
C THR A 163 9.38 -6.20 7.19
N GLU A 164 10.43 -6.63 7.89
CA GLU A 164 11.19 -7.84 7.55
C GLU A 164 10.35 -9.13 7.57
N PHE A 165 9.31 -9.19 8.40
CA PHE A 165 8.52 -10.42 8.62
C PHE A 165 7.03 -10.28 8.35
N GLY A 166 6.58 -9.14 7.83
CA GLY A 166 5.18 -8.98 7.49
C GLY A 166 4.79 -7.60 6.98
N PHE A 167 3.49 -7.49 6.75
CA PHE A 167 2.82 -6.28 6.32
C PHE A 167 1.77 -5.91 7.36
N TYR A 168 1.76 -4.66 7.79
CA TYR A 168 0.92 -4.16 8.87
C TYR A 168 0.14 -2.93 8.41
N VAL A 169 -1.06 -2.77 8.96
CA VAL A 169 -1.95 -1.64 8.71
C VAL A 169 -2.47 -1.12 10.03
N THR A 170 -2.55 0.20 10.14
CA THR A 170 -3.25 0.91 11.20
C THR A 170 -4.48 1.62 10.60
N LEU A 171 -5.53 1.78 11.40
CA LEU A 171 -6.74 2.55 11.09
C LEU A 171 -6.91 3.76 12.03
N ASP A 172 -5.89 4.02 12.84
CA ASP A 172 -5.85 4.97 13.95
C ASP A 172 -4.50 5.72 13.97
N GLU A 173 -3.97 5.99 12.77
CA GLU A 173 -2.76 6.79 12.54
C GLU A 173 -1.50 6.31 13.27
N GLY A 174 -1.39 5.01 13.54
CA GLY A 174 -0.24 4.36 14.18
C GLY A 174 -0.40 4.11 15.68
N GLU A 175 -1.58 4.39 16.26
CA GLU A 175 -1.89 4.03 17.64
C GLU A 175 -1.95 2.51 17.83
N SER A 176 -2.45 1.75 16.83
CA SER A 176 -2.40 0.30 16.82
C SER A 176 -2.23 -0.29 15.42
N TRP A 177 -1.41 -1.33 15.32
CA TRP A 177 -1.06 -2.01 14.09
C TRP A 177 -1.64 -3.41 14.06
N LYS A 178 -2.24 -3.77 12.93
CA LYS A 178 -2.74 -5.11 12.66
C LYS A 178 -1.97 -5.71 11.50
N ARG A 179 -1.51 -6.95 11.68
CA ARG A 179 -0.95 -7.72 10.57
C ARG A 179 -2.03 -7.89 9.51
N PHE A 180 -1.73 -7.46 8.29
CA PHE A 180 -2.70 -7.42 7.22
C PHE A 180 -2.88 -8.82 6.62
N MET A 181 -4.11 -9.35 6.72
CA MET A 181 -4.56 -10.62 6.15
C MET A 181 -3.80 -11.86 6.62
N THR A 182 -4.52 -12.96 6.80
CA THR A 182 -3.92 -14.26 7.22
C THR A 182 -3.21 -15.00 6.09
N GLY A 183 -3.44 -14.60 4.83
CA GLY A 183 -2.91 -15.26 3.63
C GLY A 183 -1.55 -14.75 3.13
N LEU A 184 -1.02 -13.65 3.68
CA LEU A 184 0.29 -13.15 3.28
C LEU A 184 1.41 -13.99 3.90
N PRO A 185 2.33 -14.56 3.09
CA PRO A 185 3.44 -15.32 3.62
C PRO A 185 4.32 -14.42 4.48
N THR A 186 5.03 -15.01 5.45
CA THR A 186 6.12 -14.30 6.13
C THR A 186 7.19 -13.96 5.10
N VAL A 187 7.29 -12.68 4.77
CA VAL A 187 8.20 -12.15 3.76
C VAL A 187 8.52 -10.71 4.11
N ARG A 188 9.75 -10.30 3.79
CA ARG A 188 10.18 -8.92 3.84
C ARG A 188 9.45 -8.12 2.76
N VAL A 189 8.83 -7.01 3.17
CA VAL A 189 8.20 -6.04 2.28
C VAL A 189 9.12 -4.83 2.16
N ASP A 190 9.62 -4.56 0.96
CA ASP A 190 10.60 -3.52 0.68
C ASP A 190 9.96 -2.19 0.25
N ASP A 191 8.84 -2.25 -0.48
CA ASP A 191 8.10 -1.06 -0.89
C ASP A 191 6.60 -1.33 -0.99
N ILE A 192 5.82 -0.25 -0.89
CA ILE A 192 4.37 -0.24 -0.94
C ILE A 192 3.93 0.90 -1.86
N VAL A 193 2.98 0.62 -2.74
CA VAL A 193 2.30 1.62 -3.56
C VAL A 193 0.79 1.44 -3.43
N VAL A 194 0.10 2.52 -3.04
CA VAL A 194 -1.35 2.64 -3.24
C VAL A 194 -1.58 3.26 -4.60
N HIS A 195 -2.18 2.51 -5.53
CA HIS A 195 -2.40 3.02 -6.87
C HIS A 195 -3.45 4.14 -6.84
N PRO A 196 -3.13 5.39 -7.22
CA PRO A 196 -3.99 6.55 -6.98
C PRO A 196 -5.30 6.51 -7.76
N ARG A 197 -5.30 5.90 -8.95
CA ARG A 197 -6.50 5.67 -9.77
C ARG A 197 -7.35 4.53 -9.21
N ASP A 198 -6.80 3.32 -9.19
CA ASP A 198 -7.57 2.09 -8.98
C ASP A 198 -7.84 1.76 -7.50
N GLY A 199 -7.07 2.34 -6.57
CA GLY A 199 -7.14 1.95 -5.16
C GLY A 199 -6.68 0.51 -4.94
N ASP A 200 -5.72 0.04 -5.73
CA ASP A 200 -5.08 -1.26 -5.52
C ASP A 200 -3.80 -1.06 -4.70
N LEU A 201 -3.54 -1.98 -3.78
CA LEU A 201 -2.38 -1.95 -2.90
C LEU A 201 -1.33 -2.95 -3.38
N VAL A 202 -0.18 -2.44 -3.82
CA VAL A 202 0.89 -3.21 -4.44
C VAL A 202 2.08 -3.30 -3.48
N LEU A 203 2.51 -4.51 -3.16
CA LEU A 203 3.65 -4.79 -2.30
C LEU A 203 4.83 -5.29 -3.13
N GLY A 204 5.98 -4.62 -3.02
CA GLY A 204 7.27 -5.12 -3.48
C GLY A 204 7.88 -6.01 -2.39
N THR A 205 8.00 -7.31 -2.65
CA THR A 205 8.49 -8.26 -1.64
C THR A 205 9.85 -8.85 -1.99
N HIS A 206 10.65 -9.15 -0.98
CA HIS A 206 11.92 -9.83 -1.16
C HIS A 206 11.70 -11.30 -1.54
N GLY A 207 12.14 -11.70 -2.73
CA GLY A 207 12.15 -13.10 -3.17
C GLY A 207 10.76 -13.69 -3.53
N ARG A 208 9.67 -12.91 -3.47
CA ARG A 208 8.31 -13.36 -3.88
C ARG A 208 7.64 -12.48 -4.93
N GLY A 209 8.36 -11.48 -5.46
CA GLY A 209 7.87 -10.60 -6.54
C GLY A 209 6.90 -9.54 -6.03
N ALA A 210 5.96 -9.14 -6.90
CA ALA A 210 4.92 -8.18 -6.54
C ALA A 210 3.64 -8.93 -6.12
N LEU A 211 3.06 -8.51 -4.99
CA LEU A 211 1.73 -8.96 -4.56
C LEU A 211 0.76 -7.78 -4.71
N VAL A 212 -0.36 -8.01 -5.40
CA VAL A 212 -1.39 -6.99 -5.62
C VAL A 212 -2.62 -7.39 -4.84
N MET A 213 -3.09 -6.50 -3.99
CA MET A 213 -4.38 -6.59 -3.32
C MET A 213 -5.31 -5.64 -4.04
N ASP A 214 -6.24 -6.24 -4.79
CA ASP A 214 -7.17 -5.47 -5.59
C ASP A 214 -8.25 -4.86 -4.70
N ASP A 215 -8.54 -3.59 -4.96
CA ASP A 215 -9.62 -2.82 -4.35
C ASP A 215 -9.56 -2.69 -2.81
N ILE A 216 -8.65 -1.83 -2.33
CA ILE A 216 -8.61 -1.40 -0.92
C ILE A 216 -9.62 -0.29 -0.59
N THR A 217 -10.55 0.02 -1.49
CA THR A 217 -11.59 1.04 -1.28
C THR A 217 -12.33 0.92 0.07
N PRO A 218 -12.67 -0.28 0.58
CA PRO A 218 -13.29 -0.40 1.91
C PRO A 218 -12.35 0.05 3.02
N LEU A 219 -11.05 -0.27 2.92
CA LEU A 219 -10.04 0.14 3.89
C LEU A 219 -9.92 1.67 3.94
N GLN A 220 -9.97 2.32 2.78
CA GLN A 220 -9.94 3.78 2.67
C GLN A 220 -11.20 4.42 3.24
N GLN A 221 -12.34 3.74 3.19
CA GLN A 221 -13.61 4.23 3.75
C GLN A 221 -13.84 3.83 5.22
N LEU A 222 -12.99 2.96 5.79
CA LEU A 222 -13.12 2.57 7.19
C LEU A 222 -12.81 3.75 8.11
N THR A 223 -13.72 3.99 9.03
CA THR A 223 -13.58 4.98 10.10
C THR A 223 -14.04 4.36 11.42
N ALA A 224 -13.73 5.03 12.54
CA ALA A 224 -14.26 4.64 13.84
C ALA A 224 -15.79 4.54 13.84
N ASP A 225 -16.49 5.45 13.14
CA ASP A 225 -17.95 5.42 13.02
C ASP A 225 -18.47 4.22 12.22
N VAL A 226 -17.76 3.84 11.16
CA VAL A 226 -18.12 2.63 10.39
C VAL A 226 -17.94 1.38 11.23
N LEU A 227 -16.82 1.25 11.95
CA LEU A 227 -16.60 0.15 12.90
C LEU A 227 -17.58 0.21 14.08
N ALA A 228 -18.07 1.41 14.44
CA ALA A 228 -19.07 1.64 15.48
C ALA A 228 -20.50 1.23 15.05
N SER A 229 -20.76 1.12 13.74
CA SER A 229 -22.07 0.77 13.20
C SER A 229 -22.38 -0.72 13.29
N ASP A 230 -23.68 -1.08 13.26
CA ASP A 230 -24.12 -2.48 13.17
C ASP A 230 -23.82 -3.05 11.77
N GLU A 231 -24.03 -2.25 10.74
CA GLU A 231 -23.74 -2.59 9.34
C GLU A 231 -23.39 -1.35 8.51
N HIS A 232 -22.60 -1.57 7.46
CA HIS A 232 -22.22 -0.52 6.53
C HIS A 232 -22.04 -1.06 5.11
N LEU A 233 -22.68 -0.45 4.12
CA LEU A 233 -22.39 -0.67 2.71
C LEU A 233 -21.37 0.38 2.23
N PHE A 234 -20.18 -0.07 1.85
CA PHE A 234 -19.14 0.78 1.29
C PHE A 234 -19.52 1.23 -0.11
N ALA A 235 -19.11 2.44 -0.50
CA ALA A 235 -19.22 2.85 -1.90
C ALA A 235 -18.29 1.97 -2.74
N PRO A 236 -18.83 1.16 -3.68
CA PRO A 236 -18.00 0.32 -4.54
C PRO A 236 -17.22 1.21 -5.52
N ARG A 237 -16.06 0.73 -5.96
CA ARG A 237 -15.34 1.39 -7.06
C ARG A 237 -16.15 1.28 -8.36
N ASN A 238 -15.93 2.24 -9.25
CA ASN A 238 -16.50 2.20 -10.59
C ASN A 238 -16.06 0.93 -11.31
N ALA A 239 -16.98 0.32 -12.04
CA ALA A 239 -16.69 -0.84 -12.85
C ALA A 239 -16.35 -0.42 -14.28
N VAL A 240 -15.42 -1.14 -14.91
CA VAL A 240 -15.10 -0.94 -16.32
C VAL A 240 -15.52 -2.18 -17.10
N LEU A 241 -16.23 -1.97 -18.21
CA LEU A 241 -16.55 -3.01 -19.19
C LEU A 241 -15.32 -3.31 -20.05
N TRP A 242 -14.29 -3.89 -19.43
CA TRP A 242 -13.04 -4.24 -20.10
C TRP A 242 -13.29 -5.04 -21.37
N ARG A 243 -12.86 -4.49 -22.51
CA ARG A 243 -13.00 -5.15 -23.79
C ARG A 243 -11.73 -5.96 -24.05
N VAL A 244 -11.90 -7.25 -24.33
CA VAL A 244 -10.79 -8.12 -24.68
C VAL A 244 -10.82 -8.38 -26.19
N ASP A 245 -9.99 -7.67 -26.96
CA ASP A 245 -9.75 -8.03 -28.36
C ASP A 245 -8.66 -9.10 -28.45
N ALA A 246 -9.05 -10.34 -28.69
CA ALA A 246 -8.13 -11.45 -28.89
C ALA A 246 -7.16 -11.21 -30.07
N ARG A 247 -7.49 -10.37 -31.05
CA ARG A 247 -6.59 -10.00 -32.15
C ARG A 247 -5.43 -9.10 -31.69
N LEU A 248 -5.61 -8.38 -30.59
CA LEU A 248 -4.58 -7.54 -29.97
C LEU A 248 -3.76 -8.28 -28.91
N ALA A 249 -4.08 -9.56 -28.64
CA ALA A 249 -3.31 -10.37 -27.71
C ALA A 249 -1.87 -10.52 -28.21
N ARG A 250 -0.93 -9.88 -27.51
CA ARG A 250 0.51 -10.02 -27.77
C ARG A 250 1.05 -11.16 -26.92
N GLY A 251 1.41 -12.26 -27.57
CA GLY A 251 2.20 -13.31 -26.93
C GLY A 251 3.66 -12.89 -26.86
N VAL A 252 4.21 -12.73 -25.67
CA VAL A 252 5.66 -12.61 -25.48
C VAL A 252 6.20 -14.01 -25.23
N THR A 253 6.85 -14.60 -26.22
CA THR A 253 7.45 -15.94 -26.10
C THR A 253 8.90 -15.81 -25.62
N GLY A 254 9.11 -15.79 -24.30
CA GLY A 254 10.43 -15.95 -23.69
C GLY A 254 10.73 -17.40 -23.32
N VAL A 255 11.93 -17.67 -22.78
CA VAL A 255 12.32 -19.00 -22.24
C VAL A 255 11.41 -19.43 -21.07
N LYS A 256 10.80 -18.44 -20.38
CA LYS A 256 9.83 -18.66 -19.30
C LYS A 256 8.75 -17.58 -19.35
N ASN A 257 7.49 -18.01 -19.23
CA ASN A 257 6.35 -17.11 -19.09
C ASN A 257 5.96 -17.03 -17.62
N PHE A 258 5.84 -15.81 -17.10
CA PHE A 258 5.31 -15.55 -15.77
C PHE A 258 3.85 -15.16 -15.92
N TYR A 259 2.94 -15.93 -15.33
CA TYR A 259 1.51 -15.66 -15.36
C TYR A 259 1.05 -15.34 -13.93
N GLY A 260 0.31 -14.24 -13.79
CA GLY A 260 -0.48 -13.93 -12.60
C GLY A 260 -1.95 -14.26 -12.85
N ARG A 261 -2.73 -14.37 -11.77
CA ARG A 261 -4.19 -14.38 -11.85
C ARG A 261 -4.66 -12.93 -12.04
N ASN A 262 -5.42 -12.66 -13.10
CA ASN A 262 -6.08 -11.38 -13.27
C ASN A 262 -7.18 -11.20 -12.21
N PRO A 263 -7.53 -9.95 -11.84
CA PRO A 263 -8.67 -9.70 -10.98
C PRO A 263 -9.96 -10.25 -11.59
N GLU A 264 -10.94 -10.55 -10.74
CA GLU A 264 -12.24 -11.02 -11.24
C GLU A 264 -12.93 -9.90 -12.04
N PRO A 265 -13.61 -10.22 -13.15
CA PRO A 265 -14.29 -9.22 -13.97
C PRO A 265 -15.32 -8.43 -13.17
N GLY A 266 -15.50 -7.16 -13.52
CA GLY A 266 -16.52 -6.29 -12.94
C GLY A 266 -16.05 -5.51 -11.71
N THR A 267 -16.86 -5.50 -10.66
CA THR A 267 -16.57 -4.73 -9.44
C THR A 267 -16.92 -5.51 -8.18
N ALA A 268 -16.12 -5.32 -7.13
CA ALA A 268 -16.36 -5.90 -5.83
C ALA A 268 -17.27 -4.98 -5.01
N ILE A 269 -18.30 -5.56 -4.43
CA ILE A 269 -19.21 -4.91 -3.49
C ILE A 269 -18.80 -5.36 -2.09
N HIS A 270 -18.53 -4.37 -1.24
CA HIS A 270 -18.06 -4.62 0.11
C HIS A 270 -19.05 -4.10 1.13
N TYR A 271 -19.24 -4.85 2.22
CA TYR A 271 -20.03 -4.41 3.35
C TYR A 271 -19.46 -4.95 4.65
N TYR A 272 -19.68 -4.20 5.73
CA TYR A 272 -19.29 -4.57 7.08
C TYR A 272 -20.52 -4.98 7.88
N LEU A 273 -20.41 -6.05 8.66
CA LEU A 273 -21.37 -6.46 9.67
C LEU A 273 -20.65 -6.60 11.01
N ARG A 274 -21.13 -5.94 12.06
CA ARG A 274 -20.54 -6.08 13.41
C ARG A 274 -20.80 -7.45 14.00
N GLU A 275 -22.05 -7.88 13.94
CA GLU A 275 -22.53 -9.17 14.40
C GLU A 275 -22.98 -10.01 13.19
N PRO A 276 -23.03 -11.35 13.32
CA PRO A 276 -23.65 -12.18 12.29
C PRO A 276 -25.09 -11.74 12.02
N ALA A 277 -25.50 -11.74 10.75
CA ALA A 277 -26.85 -11.37 10.37
C ALA A 277 -27.87 -12.36 10.98
N ARG A 278 -28.98 -11.83 11.52
CA ARG A 278 -30.03 -12.64 12.16
C ARG A 278 -31.04 -13.20 11.15
N GLY A 279 -30.97 -12.75 9.90
CA GLY A 279 -31.84 -13.16 8.80
C GLY A 279 -31.11 -13.14 7.46
N SER A 280 -31.85 -13.18 6.36
CA SER A 280 -31.26 -13.14 5.02
C SER A 280 -30.56 -11.81 4.77
N VAL A 281 -29.29 -11.86 4.38
CA VAL A 281 -28.60 -10.75 3.73
C VAL A 281 -28.87 -10.85 2.24
N ARG A 282 -29.27 -9.74 1.61
CA ARG A 282 -29.46 -9.66 0.17
C ARG A 282 -28.71 -8.48 -0.40
N LEU A 283 -27.99 -8.71 -1.48
CA LEU A 283 -27.46 -7.65 -2.33
C LEU A 283 -28.24 -7.64 -3.64
N THR A 284 -28.77 -6.47 -3.99
CA THR A 284 -29.43 -6.24 -5.28
C THR A 284 -28.74 -5.11 -6.02
N VAL A 285 -28.64 -5.26 -7.33
CA VAL A 285 -28.18 -4.22 -8.24
C VAL A 285 -29.36 -3.85 -9.12
N SER A 286 -29.78 -2.60 -9.10
CA SER A 286 -30.83 -2.06 -9.95
C SER A 286 -30.29 -0.95 -10.86
N ASP A 287 -30.97 -0.74 -11.98
CA ASP A 287 -30.72 0.44 -12.81
C ASP A 287 -31.06 1.71 -12.01
N ALA A 288 -30.14 2.68 -11.94
CA ALA A 288 -30.34 3.85 -11.09
C ALA A 288 -31.43 4.81 -11.61
N VAL A 289 -31.82 4.70 -12.88
CA VAL A 289 -32.84 5.53 -13.55
C VAL A 289 -34.20 4.84 -13.53
N THR A 290 -34.29 3.60 -13.98
CA THR A 290 -35.57 2.88 -14.07
C THR A 290 -35.99 2.24 -12.74
N GLY A 291 -35.03 1.96 -11.86
CA GLY A 291 -35.27 1.22 -10.61
C GLY A 291 -35.46 -0.28 -10.81
N GLU A 292 -35.41 -0.79 -12.04
CA GLU A 292 -35.56 -2.21 -12.33
C GLU A 292 -34.38 -3.01 -11.77
N VAL A 293 -34.66 -4.13 -11.12
CA VAL A 293 -33.63 -5.03 -10.61
C VAL A 293 -32.91 -5.68 -11.79
N PHE A 294 -31.62 -5.40 -11.89
CA PHE A 294 -30.74 -5.97 -12.90
C PHE A 294 -30.14 -7.30 -12.45
N ARG A 295 -29.69 -7.38 -11.19
CA ARG A 295 -29.02 -8.55 -10.63
C ARG A 295 -29.32 -8.72 -9.14
N ASP A 296 -29.63 -9.94 -8.74
CA ASP A 296 -29.57 -10.38 -7.34
C ASP A 296 -28.25 -11.12 -7.12
N LEU A 297 -27.57 -10.82 -6.01
CA LEU A 297 -26.29 -11.41 -5.64
C LEU A 297 -26.44 -12.19 -4.34
N GLU A 298 -25.84 -13.38 -4.33
CA GLU A 298 -25.67 -14.14 -3.10
C GLU A 298 -24.69 -13.43 -2.18
N SER A 299 -25.04 -13.32 -0.91
CA SER A 299 -24.27 -12.60 0.11
C SER A 299 -24.22 -13.40 1.40
N THR A 300 -23.15 -13.20 2.17
CA THR A 300 -22.92 -13.87 3.45
C THR A 300 -23.36 -13.01 4.63
N GLY A 301 -23.83 -13.66 5.70
CA GLY A 301 -24.19 -12.99 6.95
C GLY A 301 -23.09 -13.05 8.02
N GLU A 302 -21.83 -13.25 7.62
CA GLU A 302 -20.71 -13.42 8.54
C GLU A 302 -20.29 -12.07 9.15
N PRO A 303 -19.86 -12.04 10.42
CA PRO A 303 -19.33 -10.82 11.03
C PRO A 303 -18.00 -10.41 10.37
N GLY A 304 -17.73 -9.11 10.38
CA GLY A 304 -16.56 -8.50 9.77
C GLY A 304 -16.81 -7.98 8.34
N MET A 305 -15.72 -7.88 7.59
CA MET A 305 -15.74 -7.40 6.20
C MET A 305 -16.17 -8.54 5.27
N ASN A 306 -17.20 -8.29 4.47
CA ASN A 306 -17.71 -9.20 3.47
C ASN A 306 -17.47 -8.61 2.07
N ARG A 307 -17.14 -9.47 1.11
CA ARG A 307 -16.85 -9.11 -0.28
C ARG A 307 -17.68 -9.99 -1.22
N VAL A 308 -18.42 -9.37 -2.13
CA VAL A 308 -19.22 -10.04 -3.16
C VAL A 308 -18.87 -9.46 -4.52
N GLN A 309 -18.46 -10.32 -5.46
CA GLN A 309 -18.10 -9.89 -6.81
C GLN A 309 -19.35 -9.78 -7.69
N TRP A 310 -19.54 -8.63 -8.34
CA TRP A 310 -20.48 -8.47 -9.44
C TRP A 310 -19.72 -8.48 -10.77
N ASP A 311 -19.95 -9.53 -11.57
CA ASP A 311 -19.35 -9.74 -12.89
C ASP A 311 -19.95 -8.87 -14.01
N LEU A 312 -20.73 -7.84 -13.63
CA LEU A 312 -21.50 -6.97 -14.51
C LEU A 312 -22.58 -7.68 -15.31
N ARG A 313 -22.98 -8.90 -14.94
CA ARG A 313 -24.10 -9.59 -15.59
C ARG A 313 -25.38 -9.42 -14.79
N GLY A 314 -26.50 -9.44 -15.51
CA GLY A 314 -27.83 -9.45 -14.94
C GLY A 314 -28.22 -10.82 -14.40
N ASN A 315 -29.46 -10.98 -13.94
CA ASN A 315 -29.98 -12.29 -13.58
C ASN A 315 -30.00 -13.25 -14.79
N GLN A 316 -29.78 -14.55 -14.54
CA GLN A 316 -29.91 -15.53 -15.61
C GLN A 316 -31.36 -15.55 -16.12
N PRO A 317 -31.57 -15.56 -17.45
CA PRO A 317 -32.91 -15.75 -17.99
C PRO A 317 -33.44 -17.13 -17.54
N PRO A 318 -34.77 -17.26 -17.33
CA PRO A 318 -35.36 -18.56 -17.06
C PRO A 318 -34.97 -19.57 -18.15
N VAL A 319 -34.45 -20.73 -17.75
CA VAL A 319 -34.11 -21.80 -18.70
C VAL A 319 -35.42 -22.34 -19.27
N THR A 320 -35.79 -21.90 -20.46
CA THR A 320 -36.95 -22.47 -21.17
C THR A 320 -36.56 -23.84 -21.74
N SER A 321 -37.42 -24.85 -21.57
CA SER A 321 -37.18 -26.25 -21.98
C SER A 321 -36.82 -26.42 -23.46
N ARG A 322 -37.10 -25.40 -24.29
CA ARG A 322 -36.83 -25.38 -25.73
C ARG A 322 -35.37 -25.04 -26.08
N ALA A 323 -34.58 -24.57 -25.13
CA ALA A 323 -33.15 -24.24 -25.31
C ALA A 323 -32.20 -25.40 -24.96
N ALA A 324 -32.73 -26.58 -24.56
CA ALA A 324 -31.96 -27.79 -24.26
C ALA A 324 -31.42 -28.52 -25.51
N GLY A 325 -31.10 -27.77 -26.57
CA GLY A 325 -30.25 -28.25 -27.66
C GLY A 325 -28.77 -28.23 -27.23
N ARG A 326 -27.88 -28.82 -28.04
CA ARG A 326 -26.41 -28.83 -27.85
C ARG A 326 -25.74 -27.43 -27.93
N GLY A 327 -26.44 -26.36 -27.53
CA GLY A 327 -25.95 -24.99 -27.47
C GLY A 327 -25.51 -24.61 -26.05
N ARG A 328 -24.58 -23.66 -25.95
CA ARG A 328 -24.18 -23.07 -24.67
C ARG A 328 -25.43 -22.44 -24.02
N PRO A 329 -25.69 -22.64 -22.70
CA PRO A 329 -26.82 -22.03 -22.04
C PRO A 329 -26.81 -20.50 -22.25
N PRO A 330 -28.00 -19.86 -22.36
CA PRO A 330 -28.08 -18.42 -22.56
C PRO A 330 -27.35 -17.70 -21.44
N GLN A 331 -26.35 -16.89 -21.79
CA GLN A 331 -25.62 -16.08 -20.82
C GLN A 331 -26.51 -14.93 -20.34
N ALA A 332 -26.42 -14.59 -19.06
CA ALA A 332 -27.03 -13.39 -18.52
C ALA A 332 -26.56 -12.14 -19.27
N PRO A 333 -27.46 -11.16 -19.51
CA PRO A 333 -27.12 -9.93 -20.23
C PRO A 333 -26.02 -9.18 -19.49
N LEU A 334 -25.10 -8.58 -20.24
CA LEU A 334 -24.08 -7.70 -19.67
C LEU A 334 -24.69 -6.33 -19.37
N ALA A 335 -24.25 -5.67 -18.30
CA ALA A 335 -24.59 -4.30 -17.98
C ALA A 335 -24.15 -3.39 -19.13
N VAL A 336 -24.92 -2.33 -19.37
CA VAL A 336 -24.52 -1.24 -20.25
C VAL A 336 -23.80 -0.17 -19.44
N ALA A 337 -23.00 0.67 -20.10
CA ALA A 337 -22.42 1.81 -19.41
C ALA A 337 -23.53 2.74 -18.86
N GLY A 338 -23.43 3.11 -17.58
CA GLY A 338 -24.50 3.77 -16.87
C GLY A 338 -24.33 3.73 -15.36
N SER A 339 -25.29 4.31 -14.65
CA SER A 339 -25.33 4.28 -13.18
C SER A 339 -26.24 3.16 -12.71
N TYR A 340 -25.74 2.35 -11.77
CA TYR A 340 -26.50 1.32 -11.10
C TYR A 340 -26.53 1.60 -9.60
N ARG A 341 -27.61 1.18 -8.93
CA ARG A 341 -27.74 1.25 -7.48
C ARG A 341 -27.52 -0.13 -6.89
N VAL A 342 -26.52 -0.24 -6.03
CA VAL A 342 -26.29 -1.41 -5.18
C VAL A 342 -27.04 -1.19 -3.88
N THR A 343 -27.93 -2.10 -3.52
CA THR A 343 -28.69 -2.07 -2.27
C THR A 343 -28.39 -3.32 -1.45
N LEU A 344 -27.87 -3.11 -0.25
CA LEU A 344 -27.71 -4.11 0.81
C LEU A 344 -28.95 -4.08 1.69
N THR A 345 -29.64 -5.21 1.79
CA THR A 345 -30.72 -5.43 2.75
C THR A 345 -30.25 -6.42 3.81
N VAL A 346 -30.14 -5.97 5.05
CA VAL A 346 -29.75 -6.78 6.21
C VAL A 346 -30.65 -6.47 7.40
N ASN A 347 -31.16 -7.49 8.09
CA ASN A 347 -32.06 -7.33 9.24
C ASN A 347 -33.28 -6.40 8.97
N GLY A 348 -33.75 -6.33 7.71
CA GLY A 348 -34.85 -5.45 7.29
C GLY A 348 -34.46 -3.98 7.08
N ARG A 349 -33.19 -3.62 7.23
CA ARG A 349 -32.65 -2.28 6.94
C ARG A 349 -32.00 -2.29 5.56
N GLU A 350 -32.15 -1.19 4.82
CA GLU A 350 -31.60 -1.02 3.48
C GLU A 350 -30.53 0.06 3.45
N HIS A 351 -29.41 -0.26 2.80
CA HIS A 351 -28.31 0.65 2.54
C HIS A 351 -28.04 0.66 1.05
N SER A 352 -28.05 1.83 0.41
CA SER A 352 -27.78 1.94 -1.02
C SER A 352 -26.54 2.78 -1.32
N ARG A 353 -25.81 2.39 -2.36
CA ARG A 353 -24.72 3.13 -2.97
C ARG A 353 -24.85 3.08 -4.49
N VAL A 354 -24.38 4.13 -5.17
CA VAL A 354 -24.33 4.16 -6.63
C VAL A 354 -22.99 3.60 -7.08
N VAL A 355 -23.01 2.80 -8.15
CA VAL A 355 -21.83 2.35 -8.88
C VAL A 355 -21.97 2.77 -10.33
N VAL A 356 -20.89 3.31 -10.91
CA VAL A 356 -20.88 3.68 -12.33
C VAL A 356 -20.18 2.57 -13.11
N VAL A 357 -20.86 2.07 -14.12
CA VAL A 357 -20.30 1.17 -15.13
C VAL A 357 -19.82 2.04 -16.30
N GLN A 358 -18.53 1.96 -16.59
CA GLN A 358 -17.85 2.74 -17.62
C GLN A 358 -17.52 1.87 -18.83
N GLU A 359 -17.54 2.47 -20.03
CA GLU A 359 -16.94 1.84 -21.21
C GLU A 359 -15.41 1.77 -21.06
N ASP A 360 -14.81 0.78 -21.73
CA ASP A 360 -13.36 0.69 -21.86
C ASP A 360 -12.84 1.75 -22.83
N LEU A 361 -12.49 2.91 -22.28
CA LEU A 361 -11.96 4.05 -23.03
C LEU A 361 -10.57 3.78 -23.64
N TRP A 362 -9.86 2.72 -23.23
CA TRP A 362 -8.49 2.46 -23.67
C TRP A 362 -8.41 1.66 -24.98
N MET A 363 -9.50 1.02 -25.39
CA MET A 363 -9.60 0.34 -26.68
C MET A 363 -10.14 1.21 -27.81
N ASP A 364 -10.89 2.27 -27.49
CA ASP A 364 -11.55 3.13 -28.50
C ASP A 364 -10.67 4.32 -28.97
N GLN A 365 -9.41 4.46 -28.51
CA GLN A 365 -8.48 5.51 -28.99
C GLN A 365 -7.79 5.17 -30.33
N ARG A 366 -8.53 4.72 -31.34
CA ARG A 366 -8.03 4.65 -32.72
C ARG A 366 -8.82 5.53 -33.67
#